data_AF-A0AAD7J5J1-F1
#
_entry.id   AF-A0AAD7J5J1-F1
#
_cell.length_a   1.000
_cell.length_b   1.000
_cell.length_c   1.000
_cell.angle_alpha   90.00
_cell.angle_beta   90.00
_cell.angle_gamma   90.00
#
_symmetry.space_group_name_H-M   'P 1'
#
loop_
_entity.id
_entity.type
_entity.pdbx_description
1 polymer ?
#
loop_
_entity_poly.entity_id
_entity_poly.type
_entity_poly.pdbx_seq_one_letter_code
_entity_poly.pdbx_strand_id
1 'polypeptide(L)'
;MLDEWKGTLDGLGVAHRILTRDNTEPRPPDRERIDFLSAARNLALVPLVEHGGYDVVLFSNDILIEAESVVELLKTKDGEWDMVCGLDMGRWGLYDAWVVRDRLGRLVSSLWPYFLEDTGMEAVMHEEPCARFRLLERHRCLPCRPCATPLPSRPRAPLHRPAFAPAP
;
A
#
# COMPACT_ATOMS: atom_id res chain seq x y z
N MET A 1 -9.16 -25.13 1.80
CA MET A 1 -9.35 -23.76 1.30
C MET A 1 -8.27 -23.34 0.29
N LEU A 2 -7.05 -22.93 0.67
CA LEU A 2 -6.03 -22.51 -0.31
C LEU A 2 -5.45 -23.67 -1.15
N ASP A 3 -5.27 -24.85 -0.55
CA ASP A 3 -4.79 -26.03 -1.28
C ASP A 3 -5.84 -26.57 -2.29
N GLU A 4 -7.13 -26.42 -1.97
CA GLU A 4 -8.24 -26.75 -2.90
C GLU A 4 -8.32 -25.73 -4.03
N TRP A 5 -8.11 -24.46 -3.71
CA TRP A 5 -8.05 -23.39 -4.70
C TRP A 5 -6.92 -23.61 -5.71
N LYS A 6 -5.77 -24.10 -5.24
CA LYS A 6 -4.65 -24.51 -6.11
C LYS A 6 -5.10 -25.46 -7.21
N GLY A 7 -5.82 -26.54 -6.85
CA GLY A 7 -6.32 -27.51 -7.82
C GLY A 7 -7.32 -26.90 -8.82
N THR A 8 -8.10 -25.90 -8.38
CA THR A 8 -9.01 -25.16 -9.28
C THR A 8 -8.21 -24.34 -10.29
N LEU A 9 -7.16 -23.63 -9.85
CA LEU A 9 -6.30 -22.83 -10.75
C LEU A 9 -5.53 -23.71 -11.73
N ASP A 10 -5.04 -24.88 -11.29
CA ASP A 10 -4.41 -25.87 -12.15
C ASP A 10 -5.38 -26.33 -13.26
N GLY A 11 -6.63 -26.63 -12.91
CA GLY A 11 -7.66 -27.02 -13.87
C GLY A 11 -8.04 -25.93 -14.89
N LEU A 12 -7.86 -24.66 -14.51
CA LEU A 12 -8.08 -23.50 -15.38
C LEU A 12 -6.82 -23.11 -16.19
N GLY A 13 -5.68 -23.76 -15.96
CA GLY A 13 -4.41 -23.41 -16.61
C GLY A 13 -3.87 -22.05 -16.18
N VAL A 14 -4.25 -21.55 -15.00
CA VAL A 14 -3.82 -20.26 -14.48
C VAL A 14 -2.50 -20.43 -13.73
N ALA A 15 -1.45 -19.77 -14.22
CA ALA A 15 -0.16 -19.74 -13.54
C ALA A 15 -0.30 -19.11 -12.16
N HIS A 16 0.19 -19.79 -11.13
CA HIS A 16 0.06 -19.33 -9.75
C HIS A 16 1.21 -19.80 -8.87
N ARG A 17 1.47 -19.05 -7.81
CA ARG A 17 2.37 -19.42 -6.71
C ARG A 17 1.62 -19.27 -5.41
N ILE A 18 1.22 -20.39 -4.81
CA ILE A 18 0.54 -20.43 -3.52
C ILE A 18 1.48 -21.05 -2.50
N LEU A 19 1.82 -20.28 -1.47
CA LEU A 19 2.66 -20.71 -0.35
C LEU A 19 1.77 -20.91 0.88
N THR A 20 1.45 -22.17 1.21
CA THR A 20 0.70 -22.54 2.42
C THR A 20 1.64 -23.22 3.41
N ARG A 21 1.64 -22.78 4.68
CA ARG A 21 2.51 -23.33 5.74
C ARG A 21 4.01 -23.23 5.42
N ASP A 22 4.39 -22.24 4.62
CA ASP A 22 5.78 -21.94 4.36
C ASP A 22 6.43 -21.36 5.62
N ASN A 23 7.55 -21.94 6.03
CA ASN A 23 8.33 -21.52 7.20
C ASN A 23 9.59 -20.76 6.80
N THR A 24 9.69 -20.29 5.55
CA THR A 24 10.79 -19.44 5.08
C THR A 24 10.92 -18.16 5.92
N GLU A 25 9.79 -17.58 6.32
CA GLU A 25 9.72 -16.46 7.27
C GLU A 25 8.86 -16.88 8.47
N PRO A 26 9.42 -17.61 9.46
CA PRO A 26 8.63 -18.11 10.57
C PRO A 26 8.17 -16.95 11.45
N ARG A 27 6.88 -16.91 11.80
CA ARG A 27 6.34 -15.90 12.71
C ARG A 27 7.00 -16.04 14.08
N PRO A 28 7.84 -15.09 14.51
CA PRO A 28 8.49 -15.19 15.82
C PRO A 28 7.46 -14.93 16.92
N PRO A 29 7.59 -15.57 18.09
CA PRO A 29 6.68 -15.35 19.21
C PRO A 29 6.76 -13.93 19.80
N ASP A 30 7.86 -13.21 19.53
CA ASP A 30 8.29 -12.00 20.25
C ASP A 30 8.68 -10.80 19.35
N ARG A 31 8.69 -10.92 18.01
CA ARG A 31 8.99 -9.78 17.12
C ARG A 31 7.81 -8.81 16.96
N GLU A 32 8.14 -7.56 16.64
CA GLU A 32 7.17 -6.56 16.20
C GLU A 32 6.45 -7.06 14.94
N ARG A 33 5.11 -7.05 14.99
CA ARG A 33 4.19 -7.49 13.91
C ARG A 33 4.56 -6.92 12.53
N ILE A 34 5.17 -5.75 12.47
CA ILE A 34 5.51 -5.04 11.23
C ILE A 34 6.60 -5.78 10.45
N ASP A 35 7.68 -6.22 11.10
CA ASP A 35 8.79 -6.87 10.41
C ASP A 35 8.34 -8.16 9.73
N PHE A 36 7.57 -8.97 10.44
CA PHE A 36 7.01 -10.22 9.90
C PHE A 36 6.09 -9.97 8.70
N LEU A 37 5.16 -9.00 8.80
CA LEU A 37 4.25 -8.69 7.69
C LEU A 37 5.00 -8.12 6.48
N SER A 38 6.03 -7.30 6.72
CA SER A 38 6.85 -6.76 5.65
C SER A 38 7.63 -7.86 4.91
N ALA A 39 8.13 -8.87 5.63
CA ALA A 39 8.81 -10.02 5.04
C ALA A 39 7.85 -10.87 4.21
N ALA A 40 6.66 -11.16 4.75
CA ALA A 40 5.61 -11.88 4.03
C ALA A 40 5.18 -11.15 2.74
N ARG A 41 5.00 -9.83 2.80
CA ARG A 41 4.73 -8.99 1.62
C ARG A 41 5.85 -9.10 0.59
N ASN A 42 7.10 -9.00 1.02
CA ASN A 42 8.25 -9.08 0.11
C ASN A 42 8.32 -10.45 -0.59
N LEU A 43 7.99 -11.55 0.11
CA LEU A 43 7.87 -12.87 -0.50
C LEU A 43 6.77 -12.93 -1.57
N ALA A 44 5.60 -12.33 -1.32
CA ALA A 44 4.51 -12.25 -2.29
C ALA A 44 4.90 -11.44 -3.55
N LEU A 45 5.85 -10.50 -3.42
CA LEU A 45 6.36 -9.68 -4.52
C LEU A 45 7.45 -10.36 -5.35
N VAL A 46 8.02 -11.48 -4.90
CA VAL A 46 9.12 -12.16 -5.63
C VAL A 46 8.77 -12.47 -7.09
N PRO A 47 7.58 -13.02 -7.45
CA PRO A 47 7.24 -13.29 -8.85
C PRO A 47 7.21 -12.04 -9.74
N LEU A 48 6.89 -10.87 -9.16
CA LEU A 48 6.91 -9.61 -9.89
C LEU A 48 8.34 -9.20 -10.26
N VAL A 49 9.30 -9.46 -9.37
CA VAL A 49 10.73 -9.16 -9.60
C VAL A 49 11.36 -10.16 -10.56
N GLU A 50 11.03 -11.45 -10.42
CA GLU A 50 11.66 -12.52 -11.20
C GLU A 50 11.12 -12.63 -12.64
N HIS A 51 9.82 -12.41 -12.83
CA HIS A 51 9.17 -12.60 -14.13
C HIS A 51 8.79 -11.30 -14.82
N GLY A 52 8.43 -10.26 -14.05
CA GLY A 52 8.01 -8.96 -14.59
C GLY A 52 6.89 -9.05 -15.64
N GLY A 53 6.74 -8.00 -16.45
CA GLY A 53 5.89 -8.02 -17.65
C GLY A 53 4.38 -7.92 -17.42
N TYR A 54 3.94 -7.51 -16.23
CA TYR A 54 2.53 -7.26 -15.93
C TYR A 54 2.16 -5.83 -16.30
N ASP A 55 1.05 -5.64 -17.02
CA ASP A 55 0.49 -4.31 -17.30
C ASP A 55 -0.13 -3.70 -16.03
N VAL A 56 -0.81 -4.55 -15.24
CA VAL A 56 -1.52 -4.15 -14.03
C VAL A 56 -1.28 -5.20 -12.94
N VAL A 57 -0.96 -4.73 -11.72
CA VAL A 57 -0.76 -5.59 -10.55
C VAL A 57 -1.78 -5.19 -9.48
N LEU A 58 -2.64 -6.14 -9.10
CA LEU A 58 -3.59 -5.97 -8.02
C LEU A 58 -3.06 -6.62 -6.73
N PHE A 59 -2.93 -5.81 -5.68
CA PHE A 59 -2.65 -6.31 -4.34
C PHE A 59 -3.95 -6.45 -3.55
N SER A 60 -4.28 -7.67 -3.16
CA SER A 60 -5.38 -7.95 -2.23
C SER A 60 -4.82 -8.47 -0.92
N ASN A 61 -5.25 -7.88 0.18
CA ASN A 61 -5.01 -8.42 1.51
C ASN A 61 -6.11 -9.44 1.88
N ASP A 62 -6.12 -9.94 3.12
CA ASP A 62 -7.11 -10.81 3.74
C ASP A 62 -8.49 -10.17 3.99
N ILE A 63 -8.83 -9.12 3.24
CA ILE A 63 -10.13 -8.48 3.30
C ILE A 63 -11.07 -9.13 2.28
N LEU A 64 -12.35 -9.20 2.62
CA LEU A 64 -13.37 -9.65 1.69
C LEU A 64 -13.56 -8.56 0.63
N ILE A 65 -13.31 -8.89 -0.63
CA ILE A 65 -13.50 -7.99 -1.77
C ILE A 65 -14.46 -8.66 -2.75
N GLU A 66 -15.48 -7.92 -3.18
CA GLU A 66 -16.38 -8.34 -4.26
C GLU A 66 -15.68 -8.17 -5.61
N ALA A 67 -15.96 -9.06 -6.57
CA ALA A 67 -15.32 -9.01 -7.88
C ALA A 67 -15.63 -7.69 -8.61
N GLU A 68 -16.84 -7.18 -8.41
CA GLU A 68 -17.36 -5.92 -8.92
C GLU A 68 -16.51 -4.73 -8.42
N SER A 69 -16.16 -4.72 -7.13
CA SER A 69 -15.31 -3.67 -6.54
C SER A 69 -13.90 -3.68 -7.13
N VAL A 70 -13.36 -4.86 -7.47
CA VAL A 70 -12.07 -4.97 -8.17
C VAL A 70 -12.17 -4.36 -9.57
N VAL A 71 -13.23 -4.69 -10.31
CA VAL A 71 -13.43 -4.14 -11.67
C VAL A 71 -13.61 -2.63 -11.63
N GLU A 72 -14.37 -2.10 -10.67
CA GLU A 72 -14.55 -0.67 -10.47
C GLU A 72 -13.22 0.02 -10.12
N LEU A 73 -12.45 -0.56 -9.20
CA LEU A 73 -11.13 -0.06 -8.84
C LEU A 73 -10.22 0.04 -10.07
N LEU A 74 -10.16 -1.01 -10.89
CA LEU A 74 -9.35 -1.04 -12.10
C LEU A 74 -9.79 -0.02 -13.16
N LYS A 75 -11.09 0.25 -13.26
CA LYS A 75 -11.68 1.24 -14.17
C LYS A 75 -11.58 2.68 -13.68
N THR A 76 -11.07 2.91 -12.48
CA THR A 76 -10.88 4.27 -11.94
C THR A 76 -10.13 5.12 -12.97
N LYS A 77 -10.64 6.31 -13.29
CA LYS A 77 -10.05 7.21 -14.31
C LYS A 77 -9.76 6.51 -15.66
N ASP A 78 -10.68 5.65 -16.10
CA ASP A 78 -10.56 4.90 -17.35
C ASP A 78 -9.31 4.00 -17.45
N GLY A 79 -8.72 3.63 -16.31
CA GLY A 79 -7.48 2.86 -16.25
C GLY A 79 -6.20 3.71 -16.26
N GLU A 80 -6.32 5.04 -16.30
CA GLU A 80 -5.18 5.97 -16.33
C GLU A 80 -4.73 6.34 -14.91
N TRP A 81 -3.96 5.45 -14.29
CA TRP A 81 -3.39 5.65 -12.96
C TRP A 81 -2.06 4.88 -12.78
N ASP A 82 -1.15 5.45 -11.97
CA ASP A 82 0.06 4.73 -11.54
C ASP A 82 -0.22 3.81 -10.35
N MET A 83 -1.11 4.26 -9.45
CA MET A 83 -1.53 3.52 -8.27
C MET A 83 -2.93 3.97 -7.86
N VAL A 84 -3.82 3.01 -7.66
CA VAL A 84 -5.16 3.22 -7.11
C VAL A 84 -5.38 2.27 -5.94
N CYS A 85 -6.12 2.73 -4.93
CA CYS A 85 -6.44 1.93 -3.75
C CYS A 85 -7.90 2.14 -3.38
N GLY A 86 -8.60 1.03 -3.10
CA GLY A 86 -9.87 1.08 -2.39
C GLY A 86 -9.71 1.72 -1.02
N LEU A 87 -10.80 2.29 -0.50
CA LEU A 87 -10.89 2.80 0.85
C LEU A 87 -11.95 2.02 1.61
N ASP A 88 -11.60 1.57 2.81
CA ASP A 88 -12.55 0.91 3.70
C ASP A 88 -13.38 1.95 4.47
N MET A 89 -14.70 1.85 4.29
CA MET A 89 -15.70 2.63 4.97
C MET A 89 -16.36 1.76 6.04
N GLY A 90 -15.94 1.95 7.28
CA GLY A 90 -16.54 1.27 8.43
C GLY A 90 -17.86 1.89 8.84
N ARG A 91 -18.51 1.27 9.84
CA ARG A 91 -19.79 1.73 10.43
C ARG A 91 -19.79 3.22 10.80
N TRP A 92 -18.65 3.75 11.24
CA TRP A 92 -18.53 5.10 11.77
C TRP A 92 -17.81 6.08 10.81
N GLY A 93 -17.50 5.67 9.57
CA GLY A 93 -16.82 6.50 8.58
C GLY A 93 -15.56 5.85 8.03
N LEU A 94 -14.58 6.67 7.64
CA LEU A 94 -13.34 6.21 7.00
C LEU A 94 -12.48 5.40 7.99
N TYR A 95 -12.48 4.08 7.83
CA TYR A 95 -11.73 3.16 8.69
C TYR A 95 -10.22 3.31 8.46
N ASP A 96 -9.82 3.52 7.21
CA ASP A 96 -8.42 3.64 6.80
C ASP A 96 -7.76 4.98 7.18
N ALA A 97 -8.43 5.86 7.93
CA ALA A 97 -7.92 7.20 8.25
C ALA A 97 -6.51 7.20 8.88
N TRP A 98 -6.15 6.13 9.60
CA TRP A 98 -4.83 6.01 10.23
C TRP A 98 -3.67 5.82 9.23
N VAL A 99 -3.92 5.16 8.08
CA VAL A 99 -2.94 4.99 6.98
C VAL A 99 -3.09 6.01 5.86
N VAL A 100 -4.28 6.60 5.71
CA VAL A 100 -4.55 7.56 4.64
C VAL A 100 -3.91 8.91 4.94
N ARG A 101 -3.29 9.50 3.92
CA ARG A 101 -2.81 10.89 3.96
C ARG A 101 -3.43 11.66 2.80
N ASP A 102 -3.79 12.90 3.07
CA ASP A 102 -4.27 13.83 2.04
C ASP A 102 -3.17 14.13 1.02
N ARG A 103 -3.47 14.85 -0.07
CA ARG A 103 -2.44 15.21 -1.08
C ARG A 103 -1.31 16.10 -0.57
N LEU A 104 -1.49 16.73 0.59
CA LEU A 104 -0.49 17.56 1.27
C LEU A 104 0.30 16.77 2.33
N GLY A 105 0.01 15.47 2.50
CA GLY A 105 0.66 14.60 3.47
C GLY A 105 0.10 14.69 4.89
N ARG A 106 -1.05 15.34 5.09
CA ARG A 106 -1.71 15.50 6.39
C ARG A 106 -2.61 14.32 6.71
N LEU A 107 -2.90 14.15 8.00
CA LEU A 107 -3.88 13.19 8.47
C LEU A 107 -5.27 13.55 7.95
N VAL A 108 -6.03 12.53 7.60
CA VAL A 108 -7.46 12.65 7.32
C VAL A 108 -8.26 12.30 8.58
N SER A 109 -9.50 12.75 8.65
CA SER A 109 -10.44 12.40 9.70
C SER A 109 -11.14 11.07 9.38
N SER A 110 -11.39 10.25 10.41
CA SER A 110 -12.29 9.09 10.29
C SER A 110 -13.75 9.50 10.16
N LEU A 111 -14.11 10.68 10.66
CA LEU A 111 -15.46 11.23 10.62
C LEU A 111 -15.57 12.27 9.51
N TRP A 112 -16.76 12.40 8.94
CA TRP A 112 -17.06 13.51 8.05
C TRP A 112 -16.83 14.85 8.77
N PRO A 113 -16.14 15.84 8.16
CA PRO A 113 -15.46 15.79 6.86
C PRO A 113 -14.14 14.98 6.86
N TYR A 114 -14.01 13.99 5.97
CA TYR A 114 -12.83 13.09 5.95
C TYR A 114 -11.54 13.84 5.55
N PHE A 115 -11.58 14.55 4.43
CA PHE A 115 -10.48 15.37 3.94
C PHE A 115 -10.67 16.81 4.41
N LEU A 116 -9.62 17.40 4.98
CA LEU A 116 -9.66 18.79 5.44
C LEU A 116 -9.17 19.76 4.37
N GLU A 117 -8.55 19.28 3.28
CA GLU A 117 -8.24 20.11 2.12
C GLU A 117 -9.39 20.19 1.13
N ASP A 118 -9.59 21.38 0.57
CA ASP A 118 -10.71 21.68 -0.32
C ASP A 118 -10.81 20.71 -1.51
N THR A 119 -9.76 20.54 -2.31
CA THR A 119 -9.83 19.61 -3.46
C THR A 119 -10.13 18.15 -3.08
N GLY A 120 -9.64 17.68 -1.92
CA GLY A 120 -9.93 16.32 -1.46
C GLY A 120 -11.38 16.20 -1.02
N MET A 121 -11.87 17.21 -0.29
CA MET A 121 -13.27 17.33 0.09
C MET A 121 -14.19 17.42 -1.13
N GLU A 122 -13.89 18.28 -2.10
CA GLU A 122 -14.63 18.44 -3.34
C GLU A 122 -14.69 17.13 -4.11
N ALA A 123 -13.58 16.41 -4.22
CA ALA A 123 -13.56 15.11 -4.89
C ALA A 123 -14.49 14.11 -4.18
N VAL A 124 -14.45 14.00 -2.85
CA VAL A 124 -15.41 13.13 -2.13
C VAL A 124 -16.86 13.57 -2.35
N MET A 125 -17.15 14.87 -2.33
CA MET A 125 -18.49 15.41 -2.53
C MET A 125 -19.06 15.14 -3.92
N HIS A 126 -18.20 14.97 -4.92
CA HIS A 126 -18.59 14.65 -6.31
C HIS A 126 -18.39 13.18 -6.65
N GLU A 127 -18.10 12.33 -5.65
CA GLU A 127 -17.81 10.89 -5.85
C GLU A 127 -16.63 10.64 -6.81
N GLU A 128 -15.67 11.56 -6.82
CA GLU A 128 -14.47 11.50 -7.66
C GLU A 128 -13.27 10.90 -6.91
N PRO A 129 -12.34 10.23 -7.63
CA PRO A 129 -11.12 9.72 -7.03
C PRO A 129 -10.23 10.81 -6.42
N CYS A 130 -10.00 10.73 -5.12
CA CYS A 130 -9.17 11.69 -4.38
C CYS A 130 -7.67 11.44 -4.59
N ALA A 131 -6.92 12.46 -5.01
CA ALA A 131 -5.46 12.40 -5.04
C ALA A 131 -4.89 12.36 -3.60
N ARG A 132 -3.89 11.50 -3.35
CA ARG A 132 -3.31 11.29 -2.02
C ARG A 132 -1.79 11.30 -2.05
N PHE A 133 -1.15 11.79 -0.98
CA PHE A 133 0.30 11.99 -0.91
C PHE A 133 1.09 10.71 -0.64
N ARG A 134 0.45 9.66 -0.09
CA ARG A 134 1.13 8.38 0.20
C ARG A 134 0.17 7.27 0.65
N LEU A 135 0.40 6.04 0.16
CA LEU A 135 0.02 4.83 0.87
C LEU A 135 1.13 4.46 1.88
N LEU A 136 0.75 4.12 3.11
CA LEU A 136 1.69 3.70 4.15
C LEU A 136 2.16 2.25 3.91
N GLU A 137 3.16 2.07 3.06
CA GLU A 137 4.36 1.27 3.31
C GLU A 137 5.51 1.79 2.44
N ARG A 138 6.05 2.92 2.88
CA ARG A 138 7.43 3.40 2.65
C ARG A 138 8.07 3.31 1.25
N HIS A 139 7.39 3.66 0.15
CA HIS A 139 8.11 4.24 -1.01
C HIS A 139 7.38 5.49 -1.55
N ARG A 140 8.15 6.38 -2.18
CA ARG A 140 7.82 7.79 -2.46
C ARG A 140 7.12 7.85 -3.82
N CYS A 141 5.96 8.50 -3.95
CA CYS A 141 5.42 8.92 -5.24
C CYS A 141 5.40 10.46 -5.30
N LEU A 142 6.38 11.01 -6.02
CA LEU A 142 6.30 12.33 -6.64
C LEU A 142 5.76 12.13 -8.07
N PRO A 143 5.19 13.15 -8.73
CA PRO A 143 4.75 13.03 -10.11
C PRO A 143 5.93 12.71 -11.04
N CYS A 144 5.90 11.54 -11.68
CA CYS A 144 6.89 11.14 -12.69
C CYS A 144 6.54 11.76 -14.05
N ARG A 145 7.18 12.89 -14.37
CA ARG A 145 7.73 13.11 -15.72
C ARG A 145 9.07 12.36 -15.81
N PRO A 146 9.54 11.95 -17.02
CA PRO A 146 10.54 10.88 -17.18
C PRO A 146 11.80 11.09 -16.33
N CYS A 147 12.15 10.03 -15.60
CA CYS A 147 13.35 9.92 -14.76
C CYS A 147 14.63 10.05 -15.60
N ALA A 148 15.09 11.28 -15.86
CA ALA A 148 16.37 11.53 -16.50
C ALA A 148 17.23 12.61 -15.81
N THR A 149 16.90 13.01 -14.57
CA THR A 149 17.73 13.95 -13.80
C THR A 149 18.30 13.30 -12.54
N PRO A 150 19.63 13.37 -12.31
CA PRO A 150 20.24 12.89 -11.06
C PRO A 150 19.73 13.73 -9.89
N LEU A 151 19.31 13.08 -8.81
CA LEU A 151 18.96 13.74 -7.55
C LEU A 151 20.20 14.46 -6.98
N PRO A 152 20.09 15.72 -6.51
CA PRO A 152 21.18 16.38 -5.81
C PRO A 152 21.45 15.66 -4.48
N SER A 153 22.73 15.43 -4.19
CA SER A 153 23.19 14.81 -2.94
C SER A 153 22.77 15.66 -1.75
N ARG A 154 22.04 15.06 -0.80
CA ARG A 154 21.75 15.71 0.48
C ARG A 154 23.06 15.86 1.27
N PRO A 155 23.41 17.05 1.80
CA PRO A 155 24.51 17.16 2.75
C PRO A 155 24.15 16.36 4.01
N ARG A 156 25.08 15.50 4.46
CA ARG A 156 24.97 14.79 5.74
C ARG A 156 24.97 15.81 6.87
N ALA A 157 23.89 15.89 7.64
CA ALA A 157 23.91 16.60 8.91
C ALA A 157 24.92 15.93 9.86
N PRO A 158 25.77 16.68 10.57
CA PRO A 158 26.68 16.10 11.54
C PRO A 158 25.90 15.50 12.71
N LEU A 159 26.23 14.25 13.05
CA LEU A 159 25.71 13.55 14.23
C LEU A 159 26.18 14.28 15.50
N HIS A 160 25.30 15.08 16.10
CA HIS A 160 25.50 15.55 17.47
C HIS A 160 25.35 14.35 18.41
N ARG A 161 26.47 13.85 18.94
CA ARG A 161 26.45 12.95 20.10
C ARG A 161 26.14 13.78 21.34
N PRO A 162 25.08 13.48 22.12
CA PRO A 162 24.93 14.09 23.43
C PRO A 162 26.04 13.57 24.35
N ALA A 163 26.78 14.49 24.98
CA ALA A 163 27.77 14.16 25.98
C ALA A 163 27.04 13.71 27.26
N PHE A 164 27.22 12.45 27.67
CA PHE A 164 26.87 12.02 29.01
C PHE A 164 27.88 12.62 29.99
N ALA A 165 27.42 13.52 30.86
CA ALA A 165 28.17 13.91 32.04
C ALA A 165 27.89 12.88 33.16
N PRO A 166 28.89 12.43 33.92
CA PRO A 166 28.64 11.62 35.11
C PRO A 166 28.01 12.49 36.20
N ALA A 167 26.97 11.95 36.85
CA ALA A 167 26.30 12.59 37.98
C ALA A 167 27.23 12.69 39.22
N PRO A 168 27.04 13.69 40.09
CA PRO A 168 27.81 13.85 41.33
C PRO A 168 27.48 12.79 42.39
#